data_AF-A0A7S2XCE7-F1
#
_entry.id   AF-A0A7S2XCE7-F1
#
_cell.length_a   1.000
_cell.length_b   1.000
_cell.length_c   1.000
_cell.angle_alpha   90.00
_cell.angle_beta   90.00
_cell.angle_gamma   90.00
#
_symmetry.space_group_name_H-M   'P 1'
#
loop_
_entity.id
_entity.type
_entity.pdbx_description
1 polymer ?
#
loop_
_entity_poly.entity_id
_entity_poly.type
_entity_poly.pdbx_seq_one_letter_code
_entity_poly.pdbx_strand_id
1 'polypeptide(L)'
;VRLNVFDVLLYATLPSIIVLLPWSYAMGEFEVLEAAIERQGLPVVSGLILAGGTLAFTYNLFCTIFIKMTSSVYYGVTGGFRCSLAILLSFFIFPQKITVLGICGICIAMCAFVANSYFTMKEKLSQQKAPAIQGKASE
;
A
#
# COMPACT_ATOMS: atom_id res chain seq x y z
N VAL A 1 13.78 -10.02 17.63
CA VAL A 1 14.44 -8.82 17.05
C VAL A 1 13.36 -7.80 16.73
N ARG A 2 13.33 -6.64 17.40
CA ARG A 2 12.36 -5.57 17.06
C ARG A 2 12.90 -4.85 15.82
N LEU A 3 12.36 -5.16 14.64
CA LEU A 3 12.71 -4.39 13.45
C LEU A 3 12.12 -2.98 13.57
N ASN A 4 12.98 -1.96 13.53
CA ASN A 4 12.55 -0.58 13.38
C ASN A 4 11.98 -0.37 11.98
N VAL A 5 10.96 0.48 11.87
CA VAL A 5 10.27 0.75 10.60
C VAL A 5 11.25 1.28 9.55
N PHE A 6 12.21 2.10 9.99
CA PHE A 6 13.28 2.63 9.14
C PHE A 6 14.24 1.55 8.61
N ASP A 7 14.57 0.52 9.40
CA ASP A 7 15.40 -0.59 8.92
C ASP A 7 14.68 -1.36 7.81
N VAL A 8 13.40 -1.67 8.00
CA VAL A 8 12.61 -2.38 6.98
C VAL A 8 12.55 -1.57 5.69
N LEU A 9 12.37 -0.25 5.81
CA LEU A 9 12.30 0.64 4.66
C LEU A 9 13.65 0.69 3.91
N LEU A 10 14.76 0.82 4.64
CA LEU A 10 16.10 0.90 4.07
C LEU A 10 16.52 -0.42 3.40
N TYR A 11 16.20 -1.55 4.03
CA TYR A 11 16.41 -2.89 3.47
C TYR A 11 15.54 -3.18 2.24
N ALA A 12 14.38 -2.54 2.10
CA ALA A 12 13.55 -2.67 0.90
C ALA A 12 14.05 -1.76 -0.24
N THR A 13 14.51 -0.55 0.07
CA THR A 13 14.93 0.43 -0.94
C THR A 13 16.26 0.08 -1.62
N LEU A 14 17.24 -0.42 -0.86
CA LEU A 14 18.56 -0.80 -1.39
C LEU A 14 18.50 -1.84 -2.52
N PRO A 15 17.86 -3.01 -2.33
CA PRO A 15 17.72 -3.99 -3.41
C PRO A 15 16.81 -3.48 -4.53
N SER A 16 15.81 -2.65 -4.22
CA SER A 16 14.95 -2.06 -5.25
C SER A 16 15.74 -1.21 -6.23
N ILE A 17 16.70 -0.40 -5.76
CA ILE A 17 17.58 0.39 -6.65
C ILE A 17 18.40 -0.53 -7.56
N ILE A 18 18.99 -1.58 -7.00
CA ILE A 18 19.83 -2.54 -7.77
C ILE A 18 19.01 -3.21 -8.87
N VAL A 19 17.74 -3.52 -8.62
CA VAL A 19 16.86 -4.18 -9.58
C VAL A 19 16.24 -3.19 -10.59
N LEU A 20 15.81 -2.02 -10.12
CA LEU A 20 15.11 -1.03 -10.96
C LEU A 20 16.05 -0.30 -11.90
N LEU A 21 17.29 -0.03 -11.50
CA LEU A 21 18.24 0.75 -12.30
C LEU A 21 18.61 0.09 -13.65
N PRO A 22 18.96 -1.21 -13.73
CA PRO A 22 19.19 -1.85 -15.03
C PRO A 22 17.91 -1.99 -15.85
N TRP A 23 16.76 -2.16 -15.18
CA TRP A 23 15.47 -2.24 -15.85
C TRP A 23 15.04 -0.91 -16.48
N SER A 24 15.24 0.18 -15.76
CA SER A 24 14.98 1.55 -16.23
C SER A 24 15.87 1.90 -17.42
N TYR A 25 17.13 1.46 -17.40
CA TYR A 25 18.03 1.59 -18.55
C TYR A 25 17.52 0.80 -19.77
N ALA A 26 17.09 -0.46 -19.59
CA ALA A 26 16.56 -1.29 -20.67
C ALA A 26 15.25 -0.74 -21.28
N MET A 27 14.42 -0.05 -20.48
CA MET A 27 13.18 0.61 -20.92
C MET A 27 13.40 1.96 -21.62
N GLY A 28 14.64 2.49 -21.64
CA GLY A 28 14.94 3.76 -22.30
C GLY A 28 14.40 5.00 -21.56
N GLU A 29 14.08 4.88 -20.27
CA GLU A 29 13.49 6.00 -19.50
C GLU A 29 14.44 7.20 -19.36
N PHE A 30 15.75 6.97 -19.53
CA PHE A 30 16.77 8.03 -19.53
C PHE A 30 16.65 8.98 -20.73
N GLU A 31 16.35 8.49 -21.93
CA GLU A 31 16.15 9.34 -23.11
C GLU A 31 14.87 10.18 -22.96
N VAL A 32 13.83 9.60 -22.34
CA VAL A 32 12.59 10.32 -22.02
C VAL A 32 12.84 11.42 -20.99
N LEU A 33 13.70 11.13 -20.00
CA LEU A 33 14.08 12.10 -18.98
C LEU A 33 14.89 13.26 -19.58
N GLU A 34 15.85 12.98 -20.46
CA GLU A 34 16.62 14.00 -21.16
C GLU A 34 15.72 14.89 -22.04
N ALA A 35 14.82 14.29 -22.81
CA ALA A 35 13.82 15.02 -23.60
C ALA A 35 12.87 15.86 -22.73
N ALA A 36 12.52 15.39 -21.52
CA ALA A 36 11.69 16.14 -20.58
C ALA A 36 12.46 17.35 -20.01
N ILE A 37 13.75 17.18 -19.70
CA ILE A 37 14.64 18.26 -19.22
C ILE A 37 14.81 19.32 -20.30
N GLU A 38 15.01 18.94 -21.56
CA GLU A 38 15.10 19.89 -22.68
C GLU A 38 13.80 20.68 -22.89
N ARG A 39 12.64 20.03 -22.72
CA ARG A 39 11.33 20.67 -22.95
C ARG A 39 10.86 21.58 -21.82
N GLN A 40 11.06 21.17 -20.57
CA GLN A 40 10.48 21.86 -19.39
C GLN A 40 11.51 22.54 -18.52
N GLY A 41 12.79 22.28 -18.76
CA GLY A 41 13.89 22.78 -17.95
C GLY A 41 14.17 21.90 -16.74
N LEU A 42 15.46 21.81 -16.41
CA LEU A 42 15.99 21.06 -15.27
C LEU A 42 15.32 21.36 -13.91
N PRO A 43 14.98 22.62 -13.53
CA PRO A 43 14.38 22.88 -12.22
C PRO A 43 12.97 22.27 -12.10
N VAL A 44 12.15 22.31 -13.15
CA VAL A 44 10.80 21.75 -13.12
C VAL A 44 10.83 20.23 -13.00
N VAL A 45 11.65 19.58 -13.82
CA VAL A 45 11.79 18.11 -13.82
C VAL A 45 12.36 17.62 -12.49
N SER A 46 13.40 18.27 -11.97
CA SER A 46 13.98 17.94 -10.66
C SER A 46 12.98 18.11 -9.51
N GLY A 47 12.16 19.17 -9.55
CA GLY A 47 11.09 19.40 -8.58
C GLY A 47 10.02 18.31 -8.63
N LEU A 48 9.66 17.87 -9.83
CA LEU A 48 8.70 16.79 -10.04
C LEU A 48 9.22 15.44 -9.52
N ILE A 49 10.50 15.14 -9.78
CA ILE A 49 11.16 13.93 -9.28
C ILE A 49 11.25 13.95 -7.75
N LEU A 50 11.65 15.08 -7.15
CA LEU A 50 11.73 15.23 -5.70
C LEU A 50 10.34 15.13 -5.04
N ALA A 51 9.33 15.78 -5.61
CA ALA A 51 7.96 15.71 -5.11
C ALA A 51 7.39 14.28 -5.21
N GLY A 52 7.55 13.64 -6.37
CA GLY A 52 7.12 12.26 -6.59
C GLY A 52 7.86 11.27 -5.69
N GLY A 53 9.18 11.42 -5.55
CA GLY A 53 10.02 10.61 -4.67
C GLY A 53 9.65 10.77 -3.20
N THR A 54 9.38 12.00 -2.74
CA THR A 54 8.92 12.27 -1.37
C THR A 54 7.56 11.63 -1.11
N LEU A 55 6.62 11.77 -2.05
CA LEU A 55 5.30 11.11 -1.99
C LEU A 55 5.44 9.58 -1.91
N ALA A 56 6.29 9.00 -2.76
CA ALA A 56 6.55 7.57 -2.76
C ALA A 56 7.20 7.10 -1.43
N PHE A 57 8.15 7.87 -0.90
CA PHE A 57 8.78 7.58 0.39
C PHE A 57 7.76 7.62 1.53
N THR A 58 6.96 8.70 1.62
CA THR A 58 5.91 8.84 2.63
C THR A 58 4.89 7.71 2.52
N TYR A 59 4.46 7.37 1.30
CA TYR A 59 3.54 6.26 1.07
C TYR A 59 4.11 4.93 1.55
N ASN A 60 5.35 4.60 1.21
CA ASN A 60 6.00 3.36 1.65
C ASN A 60 6.21 3.33 3.18
N LEU A 61 6.50 4.48 3.80
CA LEU A 61 6.59 4.60 5.26
C LEU A 61 5.24 4.28 5.91
N PHE A 62 4.14 4.90 5.44
CA PHE A 62 2.79 4.62 5.94
C PHE A 62 2.41 3.15 5.75
N CYS A 63 2.72 2.56 4.60
CA CYS A 63 2.46 1.14 4.35
C CYS A 63 3.21 0.25 5.33
N THR A 64 4.50 0.54 5.57
CA THR A 64 5.33 -0.22 6.51
C THR A 64 4.83 -0.08 7.95
N ILE A 65 4.43 1.12 8.37
CA ILE A 65 3.81 1.36 9.68
C ILE A 65 2.50 0.59 9.79
N PHE A 66 1.65 0.62 8.76
CA PHE A 66 0.35 -0.05 8.76
C PHE A 66 0.49 -1.57 8.82
N ILE A 67 1.44 -2.13 8.07
CA ILE A 67 1.81 -3.56 8.15
C ILE A 67 2.33 -3.90 9.53
N LYS A 68 3.09 -3.03 10.18
CA LYS A 68 3.64 -3.28 11.53
C LYS A 68 2.59 -3.16 12.63
N MET A 69 1.64 -2.23 12.50
CA MET A 69 0.54 -2.03 13.45
C MET A 69 -0.57 -3.07 13.28
N THR A 70 -0.65 -3.71 12.11
CA THR A 70 -1.68 -4.69 11.77
C THR A 70 -1.05 -6.03 11.39
N SER A 71 -1.83 -6.99 10.90
CA SER A 71 -1.31 -8.18 10.24
C SER A 71 -1.08 -7.90 8.75
N SER A 72 -0.06 -8.52 8.16
CA SER A 72 0.20 -8.51 6.71
C SER A 72 -1.05 -8.87 5.89
N VAL A 73 -1.88 -9.78 6.41
CA VAL A 73 -3.15 -10.19 5.79
C VAL A 73 -4.15 -9.03 5.71
N TYR A 74 -4.26 -8.23 6.78
CA TYR A 74 -5.19 -7.10 6.81
C TYR A 74 -4.73 -5.96 5.89
N TYR A 75 -3.42 -5.76 5.74
CA TYR A 75 -2.87 -4.81 4.77
C TYR A 75 -3.24 -5.20 3.33
N GLY A 76 -3.16 -6.48 2.97
CA GLY A 76 -3.59 -6.97 1.66
C GLY A 76 -5.08 -6.72 1.38
N VAL A 77 -5.95 -7.02 2.35
CA VAL A 77 -7.40 -6.77 2.20
C VAL A 77 -7.72 -5.27 2.13
N THR A 78 -7.04 -4.45 2.93
CA THR A 78 -7.17 -2.98 2.88
C THR A 78 -6.69 -2.42 1.55
N GLY A 79 -5.64 -3.01 0.96
CA GLY A 79 -5.18 -2.68 -0.39
C GLY A 79 -6.25 -2.93 -1.46
N GLY A 80 -6.90 -4.09 -1.43
CA GLY A 80 -8.00 -4.42 -2.33
C GLY A 80 -9.22 -3.48 -2.17
N PHE A 81 -9.51 -3.11 -0.92
CA PHE A 81 -10.52 -2.10 -0.62
C PHE A 81 -10.14 -0.72 -1.18
N ARG A 82 -8.88 -0.27 -1.02
CA ARG A 82 -8.39 1.00 -1.60
C ARG A 82 -8.59 1.04 -3.11
N CYS A 83 -8.28 -0.05 -3.81
CA CYS A 83 -8.42 -0.13 -5.26
C CYS A 83 -9.90 -0.01 -5.66
N SER A 84 -10.78 -0.70 -4.94
CA SER A 84 -12.22 -0.64 -5.18
C SER A 84 -12.79 0.76 -4.92
N LEU A 85 -12.32 1.44 -3.87
CA LEU A 85 -12.71 2.81 -3.56
C LEU A 85 -12.23 3.79 -4.64
N ALA A 86 -10.99 3.62 -5.14
CA ALA A 86 -10.46 4.44 -6.23
C ALA A 86 -11.25 4.26 -7.53
N ILE A 87 -11.70 3.05 -7.83
CA ILE A 87 -12.58 2.76 -8.97
C ILE A 87 -13.94 3.44 -8.79
N LEU A 88 -14.55 3.33 -7.61
CA LEU A 88 -15.82 4.02 -7.29
C LEU A 88 -15.70 5.54 -7.43
N LEU A 89 -14.64 6.13 -6.88
CA LEU A 89 -14.34 7.57 -7.02
C LEU A 89 -14.12 7.97 -8.47
N SER A 90 -13.43 7.15 -9.25
CA SER A 90 -13.22 7.40 -10.68
C SER A 90 -14.53 7.44 -11.44
N PHE A 91 -15.50 6.55 -11.14
CA PHE A 91 -16.83 6.60 -11.75
C PHE A 91 -17.68 7.79 -11.30
N PHE A 92 -17.48 8.29 -10.08
CA PHE A 92 -18.19 9.47 -9.60
C PHE A 92 -17.69 10.75 -10.28
N ILE A 93 -16.39 10.85 -10.52
CA ILE A 93 -15.75 12.03 -11.12
C ILE A 93 -15.81 12.00 -12.65
N PHE A 94 -15.62 10.83 -13.26
CA PHE A 94 -15.63 10.65 -14.71
C PHE A 94 -16.87 9.85 -15.12
N PRO A 95 -17.74 10.38 -16.02
CA PRO A 95 -18.88 9.65 -16.55
C PRO A 95 -18.42 8.56 -17.55
N GLN A 96 -17.75 7.54 -17.03
CA GLN A 96 -17.32 6.35 -17.75
C GLN A 96 -18.40 5.27 -17.64
N LYS A 97 -18.60 4.50 -18.72
CA LYS A 97 -19.59 3.41 -18.73
C LYS A 97 -19.10 2.27 -17.84
N ILE A 98 -19.84 2.00 -16.78
CA ILE A 98 -19.56 0.86 -15.89
C ILE A 98 -19.99 -0.43 -16.59
N THR A 99 -19.05 -1.36 -16.75
CA THR A 99 -19.34 -2.73 -17.15
C THR A 99 -19.94 -3.50 -15.97
N VAL A 100 -20.91 -4.37 -16.21
CA VAL A 100 -21.56 -5.21 -15.16
C VAL A 100 -20.53 -5.96 -14.31
N LEU A 101 -19.44 -6.42 -14.93
CA LEU A 101 -18.32 -7.07 -14.26
C LEU A 101 -17.63 -6.17 -13.21
N GLY A 102 -17.53 -4.87 -13.47
CA GLY A 102 -16.96 -3.90 -12.55
C GLY A 102 -17.82 -3.71 -11.30
N ILE A 103 -19.15 -3.70 -11.45
CA ILE A 103 -20.10 -3.64 -10.33
C ILE A 103 -19.95 -4.90 -9.46
N CYS A 104 -19.95 -6.08 -10.07
CA CYS A 104 -19.75 -7.34 -9.37
C CYS A 104 -18.42 -7.35 -8.61
N GLY A 105 -17.32 -6.90 -9.23
CA GLY A 105 -16.01 -6.80 -8.58
C GLY A 105 -16.02 -5.89 -7.35
N ILE A 106 -16.65 -4.71 -7.44
CA ILE A 106 -16.79 -3.78 -6.31
C ILE A 106 -17.62 -4.41 -5.18
N CYS A 107 -18.75 -5.06 -5.50
CA CYS A 107 -19.57 -5.74 -4.50
C CYS A 107 -18.80 -6.84 -3.77
N ILE A 108 -18.05 -7.67 -4.50
CA ILE A 108 -17.23 -8.74 -3.91
C ILE A 108 -16.15 -8.15 -3.00
N ALA A 109 -15.47 -7.08 -3.43
CA ALA A 109 -14.44 -6.44 -2.62
C ALA A 109 -15.00 -5.80 -1.35
N MET A 110 -16.19 -5.18 -1.42
CA MET A 110 -16.90 -4.65 -0.25
C MET A 110 -17.27 -5.77 0.73
N CYS A 111 -17.84 -6.87 0.24
CA CYS A 111 -18.19 -8.02 1.06
C CYS A 111 -16.96 -8.66 1.72
N ALA A 112 -15.86 -8.80 0.98
CA ALA A 112 -14.60 -9.32 1.49
C ALA A 112 -14.01 -8.43 2.60
N PHE A 113 -14.07 -7.11 2.43
CA PHE A 113 -13.61 -6.16 3.45
C PHE A 113 -14.45 -6.26 4.73
N VAL A 114 -15.78 -6.29 4.61
CA VAL A 114 -16.69 -6.43 5.75
C VAL A 114 -16.44 -7.75 6.48
N ALA A 115 -16.40 -8.87 5.77
CA ALA A 115 -16.14 -10.18 6.37
C ALA A 115 -14.80 -10.20 7.11
N ASN A 116 -13.73 -9.67 6.50
CA ASN A 116 -12.41 -9.61 7.12
C ASN A 116 -12.39 -8.71 8.38
N SER A 117 -13.12 -7.60 8.36
CA SER A 117 -13.28 -6.73 9.52
C SER A 117 -13.99 -7.44 10.68
N TYR A 118 -15.07 -8.18 10.38
CA TYR A 118 -15.80 -9.00 11.36
C TYR A 118 -14.92 -10.10 11.98
N PHE A 119 -14.15 -10.83 11.16
CA PHE A 119 -13.23 -11.86 11.67
C PHE A 119 -12.14 -11.26 12.57
N THR A 120 -11.56 -10.13 12.15
CA THR A 120 -10.52 -9.44 12.92
C THR A 120 -11.04 -8.95 14.28
N MET A 121 -12.27 -8.41 14.31
CA MET A 121 -12.90 -8.01 15.59
C MET A 121 -13.19 -9.21 16.49
N LYS A 122 -13.72 -10.30 15.93
CA LYS A 122 -14.03 -11.52 16.68
C LYS A 122 -12.78 -12.17 17.26
N GLU A 123 -11.67 -12.17 16.52
CA GLU A 123 -10.38 -12.68 16.98
C GLU A 123 -9.84 -11.85 18.16
N LYS A 124 -9.90 -10.51 18.07
CA LYS A 124 -9.51 -9.62 19.18
C LYS A 124 -10.37 -9.84 20.44
N LEU A 125 -11.69 -9.99 20.27
CA LEU A 125 -12.61 -10.30 21.37
C LEU A 125 -12.36 -11.70 21.99
N SER A 126 -11.99 -12.69 21.18
CA SER A 126 -11.66 -14.04 21.64
C SER A 126 -10.32 -14.07 22.40
N GLN A 127 -9.32 -13.34 21.94
CA GLN A 127 -8.03 -13.21 22.64
C GLN A 127 -8.17 -12.44 23.96
N GLN A 128 -9.07 -11.45 24.04
CA GLN A 128 -9.32 -10.69 25.26
C GLN A 128 -10.05 -11.48 26.36
N LYS A 129 -10.80 -12.54 26.00
CA LYS A 129 -11.44 -13.44 26.97
C LYS A 129 -10.51 -14.56 27.48
N ALA A 130 -9.39 -14.81 26.81
CA ALA A 130 -8.43 -15.86 27.17
C ALA A 130 -7.43 -15.57 28.32
N PRO A 131 -7.16 -14.33 28.82
CA PRO A 131 -6.15 -14.13 29.85
C PRO A 131 -6.59 -14.49 31.28
N ALA A 132 -7.83 -14.98 31.49
CA ALA A 132 -8.36 -15.25 32.83
C ALA A 132 -8.13 -16.67 33.38
N ILE A 133 -7.53 -17.60 32.62
CA ILE A 133 -7.43 -19.03 33.05
C ILE A 133 -6.03 -19.44 33.54
N GLN A 134 -4.97 -18.68 33.30
CA GLN A 134 -3.60 -19.09 33.71
C GLN A 134 -3.14 -18.59 35.10
N GLY A 135 -4.00 -17.94 35.89
CA GLY A 135 -3.62 -17.35 37.19
C GLY A 135 -4.07 -18.09 38.45
N LYS A 136 -4.66 -19.29 38.36
CA LYS A 136 -5.30 -19.97 39.51
C LYS A 136 -4.94 -21.46 39.68
N ALA A 137 -3.70 -21.84 39.40
CA ALA A 137 -3.20 -23.20 39.60
C ALA A 137 -1.88 -23.25 40.39
N SER A 138 -1.70 -22.33 41.35
CA SER A 138 -0.57 -22.35 42.28
C SER A 138 -0.96 -21.63 43.59
N GLU A 139 -1.89 -22.22 44.33
CA GLU A 139 -2.01 -22.06 45.78
C GLU A 139 -1.99 -23.46 46.41
#